data_AF-B4UW96-F1
#
_entry.id   AF-B4UW96-F1
#
_cell.length_a   1.000
_cell.length_b   1.000
_cell.length_c   1.000
_cell.angle_alpha   90.00
_cell.angle_beta   90.00
_cell.angle_gamma   90.00
#
_symmetry.space_group_name_H-M   'P 1'
#
loop_
_entity.id
_entity.type
_entity.pdbx_description
1 polymer ?
#
loop_
_entity_poly.entity_id
_entity_poly.type
_entity_poly.pdbx_seq_one_letter_code
_entity_poly.pdbx_strand_id
1 'polypeptide(L)'
;SSSSSSFTGDPSTSAATPASGFFVSLFSRLAILFSLLTLNPLSKLAAEDFAGDTPSWSRAFVGFSGSYSFPSSSAQARLRVHENVKRYARNYAYLFILFFACALYQMPIALVGLISCLAIWDFFKYFNDRWQLDQYPITRQCLLRLAQW
;
A
#
# COMPACT_ATOMS: atom_id res chain seq x y z
N SER A 1 -59.15 52.36 -27.47
CA SER A 1 -57.68 52.49 -27.49
C SER A 1 -57.15 52.66 -26.08
N SER A 2 -56.50 51.62 -25.54
CA SER A 2 -55.32 51.71 -24.66
C SER A 2 -55.02 50.32 -24.09
N SER A 3 -54.01 49.70 -24.69
CA SER A 3 -53.36 48.47 -24.27
C SER A 3 -52.26 48.78 -23.25
N SER A 4 -52.07 47.91 -22.25
CA SER A 4 -50.82 47.83 -21.48
C SER A 4 -50.62 46.44 -20.86
N SER A 5 -49.95 45.62 -21.66
CA SER A 5 -49.01 44.53 -21.35
C SER A 5 -48.81 44.10 -19.89
N SER A 6 -49.16 42.84 -19.64
CA SER A 6 -48.65 42.01 -18.56
C SER A 6 -47.14 41.82 -18.69
N PHE A 7 -46.36 42.34 -17.74
CA PHE A 7 -44.97 41.93 -17.55
C PHE A 7 -44.95 40.65 -16.74
N THR A 8 -44.96 39.51 -17.43
CA THR A 8 -44.48 38.23 -16.88
C THR A 8 -42.98 38.38 -16.67
N GLY A 9 -42.57 38.64 -15.43
CA GLY A 9 -41.18 38.49 -15.03
C GLY A 9 -40.81 37.02 -15.08
N ASP A 10 -40.02 36.64 -16.08
CA ASP A 10 -39.38 35.33 -16.15
C ASP A 10 -38.60 35.05 -14.85
N PRO A 11 -38.78 33.88 -14.21
CA PRO A 11 -37.75 33.39 -13.31
C PRO A 11 -36.58 32.96 -14.20
N SER A 12 -35.62 33.85 -14.42
CA SER A 12 -34.31 33.51 -14.97
C SER A 12 -33.54 32.65 -13.95
N THR A 13 -34.00 31.41 -13.81
CA THR A 13 -33.25 30.32 -13.19
C THR A 13 -32.19 29.89 -14.20
N SER A 14 -31.11 30.68 -14.31
CA SER A 14 -29.88 30.23 -14.95
C SER A 14 -29.15 29.28 -14.01
N ALA A 15 -29.72 28.10 -13.80
CA ALA A 15 -29.10 26.99 -13.09
C ALA A 15 -28.35 26.11 -14.08
N ALA A 16 -27.10 26.47 -14.40
CA ALA A 16 -26.18 25.55 -15.06
C ALA A 16 -24.70 25.99 -14.89
N THR A 17 -24.10 25.67 -13.74
CA THR A 17 -22.65 25.35 -13.72
C THR A 17 -22.27 24.24 -12.72
N PRO A 18 -22.94 23.07 -12.69
CA PRO A 18 -22.48 21.94 -11.88
C PRO A 18 -21.21 21.28 -12.46
N ALA A 19 -20.95 21.46 -13.76
CA ALA A 19 -19.88 20.79 -14.47
C ALA A 19 -18.48 21.27 -14.04
N SER A 20 -18.27 22.58 -13.86
CA SER A 20 -16.95 23.12 -13.48
C SER A 20 -16.51 22.63 -12.11
N GLY A 21 -17.40 22.68 -11.11
CA GLY A 21 -17.11 22.16 -9.76
C GLY A 21 -16.82 20.66 -9.74
N PHE A 22 -17.56 19.88 -10.55
CA PHE A 22 -17.31 18.47 -10.74
C PHE A 22 -15.91 18.19 -11.33
N PHE A 23 -15.56 18.83 -12.44
CA PHE A 23 -14.26 18.65 -13.09
C PHE A 23 -13.09 19.09 -12.20
N VAL A 24 -13.23 20.18 -11.45
CA VAL A 24 -12.21 20.62 -10.48
C VAL A 24 -12.03 19.58 -9.38
N SER A 25 -13.13 19.03 -8.84
CA SER A 25 -13.06 17.98 -7.82
C SER A 25 -12.41 16.69 -8.36
N LEU A 26 -12.73 16.30 -9.59
CA LEU A 26 -12.15 15.14 -10.25
C LEU A 26 -10.66 15.33 -10.49
N PHE A 27 -10.28 16.49 -11.04
CA PHE A 27 -8.88 16.84 -11.29
C PHE A 27 -8.06 16.86 -9.99
N SER A 28 -8.62 17.40 -8.91
CA SER A 28 -7.98 17.37 -7.59
C SER A 28 -7.76 15.94 -7.09
N ARG A 29 -8.76 15.07 -7.21
CA ARG A 29 -8.63 13.64 -6.86
C ARG A 29 -7.59 12.93 -7.71
N LEU A 30 -7.58 13.18 -9.02
CA LEU A 30 -6.56 12.65 -9.93
C LEU A 30 -5.17 13.15 -9.55
N ALA A 31 -5.00 14.44 -9.25
CA ALA A 31 -3.71 14.98 -8.81
C ALA A 31 -3.21 14.31 -7.52
N ILE A 32 -4.11 14.00 -6.58
CA ILE A 32 -3.78 13.20 -5.39
C ILE A 32 -3.29 11.80 -5.79
N LEU A 33 -3.99 11.10 -6.70
CA LEU A 33 -3.56 9.78 -7.17
C LEU A 33 -2.23 9.84 -7.92
N PHE A 34 -2.03 10.82 -8.81
CA PHE A 34 -0.76 11.01 -9.52
C PHE A 34 0.40 11.28 -8.56
N SER A 35 0.16 11.96 -7.44
CA SER A 35 1.18 12.17 -6.40
C SER A 35 1.67 10.87 -5.72
N LEU A 36 0.93 9.77 -5.88
CA LEU A 36 1.33 8.45 -5.39
C LEU A 36 2.26 7.71 -6.36
N LEU A 37 2.28 8.06 -7.65
CA LEU A 37 3.21 7.43 -8.61
C LEU A 37 4.67 7.76 -8.32
N THR A 38 4.93 8.94 -7.74
CA THR A 38 6.27 9.37 -7.33
C THR A 38 6.60 9.01 -5.88
N LEU A 39 5.69 8.30 -5.19
CA LEU A 39 5.92 7.82 -3.84
C LEU A 39 6.80 6.57 -3.89
N ASN A 40 7.83 6.50 -3.04
CA ASN A 40 8.47 5.24 -2.71
C ASN A 40 7.74 4.60 -1.52
N PRO A 41 6.83 3.62 -1.74
CA PRO A 41 6.04 3.01 -0.66
C PRO A 41 6.91 2.22 0.32
N LEU A 42 8.13 1.84 -0.07
CA LEU A 42 9.05 1.04 0.71
C LEU A 42 10.01 1.86 1.57
N SER A 43 10.03 3.19 1.39
CA SER A 43 10.99 4.08 2.06
C SER A 43 10.87 4.14 3.59
N LYS A 44 9.76 3.63 4.15
CA LYS A 44 9.49 3.62 5.59
C LYS A 44 9.35 2.21 6.16
N LEU A 45 9.63 1.18 5.36
CA LEU A 45 9.58 -0.20 5.83
C LEU A 45 10.86 -0.52 6.61
N ALA A 46 10.67 -1.17 7.74
CA ALA A 46 11.75 -1.68 8.55
C ALA A 46 11.57 -3.20 8.79
N ALA A 47 12.61 -3.86 9.30
CA ALA A 47 12.61 -5.32 9.43
C ALA A 47 11.53 -5.81 10.42
N GLU A 48 11.25 -5.02 11.46
CA GLU A 48 10.21 -5.28 12.45
C GLU A 48 8.80 -5.40 11.83
N ASP A 49 8.55 -4.75 10.70
CA ASP A 49 7.24 -4.76 10.03
C ASP A 49 6.90 -6.10 9.39
N PHE A 50 7.92 -6.90 9.10
CA PHE A 50 7.77 -8.28 8.61
C PHE A 50 7.73 -9.30 9.74
N ALA A 51 8.25 -8.96 10.92
CA ALA A 51 8.30 -9.84 12.08
C ALA A 51 6.99 -9.84 12.88
N GLY A 52 6.24 -8.74 12.85
CA GLY A 52 5.01 -8.57 13.62
C GLY A 52 3.82 -9.43 13.15
N ASP A 53 2.80 -9.51 13.99
CA ASP A 53 1.53 -10.15 13.64
C ASP A 53 0.80 -9.37 12.56
N THR A 54 0.44 -10.06 11.48
CA THR A 54 -0.25 -9.45 10.34
C THR A 54 -1.74 -9.78 10.38
N PRO A 55 -2.61 -8.78 10.31
CA PRO A 55 -4.05 -9.03 10.24
C PRO A 55 -4.43 -9.78 8.97
N SER A 56 -5.45 -10.64 9.08
CA SER A 56 -6.04 -11.35 7.94
C SER A 56 -6.65 -10.37 6.94
N TRP A 57 -6.32 -10.49 5.65
CA TRP A 57 -6.86 -9.61 4.60
C TRP A 57 -8.38 -9.72 4.39
N SER A 58 -8.94 -10.91 4.59
CA SER A 58 -10.36 -11.18 4.31
C SER A 58 -11.35 -10.35 5.12
N ARG A 59 -10.98 -9.91 6.34
CA ARG A 59 -11.88 -9.15 7.22
C ARG A 59 -11.86 -7.64 6.99
N ALA A 60 -10.79 -7.10 6.42
CA ALA A 60 -10.60 -5.65 6.29
C ALA A 60 -10.78 -5.12 4.86
N PHE A 61 -10.77 -5.99 3.85
CA PHE A 61 -10.99 -5.60 2.45
C PHE A 61 -12.47 -5.41 2.10
N VAL A 62 -13.37 -6.13 2.77
CA VAL A 62 -14.82 -6.00 2.58
C VAL A 62 -15.38 -5.13 3.71
N GLY A 63 -15.09 -3.83 3.67
CA GLY A 63 -15.67 -2.84 4.57
C GLY A 63 -17.03 -2.33 4.09
N PHE A 64 -17.82 -1.76 4.99
CA PHE A 64 -19.05 -1.05 4.62
C PHE A 64 -18.72 0.22 3.81
N SER A 65 -19.68 0.71 3.01
CA SER A 65 -19.50 1.89 2.16
C SER A 65 -19.05 3.15 2.91
N GLY A 66 -19.35 3.26 4.20
CA GLY A 66 -18.88 4.34 5.08
C GLY A 66 -17.51 4.14 5.72
N SER A 67 -16.91 2.95 5.61
CA SER A 67 -15.60 2.64 6.22
C SER A 67 -14.41 3.18 5.44
N TYR A 68 -14.63 3.62 4.19
CA TYR A 68 -13.60 4.19 3.34
C TYR A 68 -13.91 5.66 3.03
N SER A 69 -12.91 6.52 3.18
CA SER A 69 -12.98 7.92 2.78
C SER A 69 -11.88 8.23 1.78
N PHE A 70 -12.16 9.09 0.80
CA PHE A 70 -11.13 9.58 -0.10
C PHE A 70 -10.22 10.58 0.66
N PRO A 71 -8.89 10.53 0.48
CA PRO A 71 -7.98 11.47 1.14
C PRO A 71 -8.25 12.92 0.72
N SER A 72 -8.20 13.85 1.66
CA SER A 72 -8.38 15.28 1.42
C SER A 72 -7.13 15.96 0.83
N SER A 73 -5.95 15.32 0.92
CA SER A 73 -4.69 15.85 0.40
C SER A 73 -3.73 14.74 -0.06
N SER A 74 -2.74 15.11 -0.89
CA SER A 74 -1.66 14.22 -1.31
C SER A 74 -0.87 13.69 -0.12
N ALA A 75 -0.52 14.55 0.85
CA ALA A 75 0.18 14.13 2.07
C ALA A 75 -0.61 13.07 2.84
N GLN A 76 -1.93 13.25 2.99
CA GLN A 76 -2.78 12.25 3.65
C GLN A 76 -2.85 10.94 2.87
N ALA A 77 -2.96 10.99 1.54
CA ALA A 77 -2.94 9.80 0.68
C ALA A 77 -1.61 9.03 0.86
N ARG A 78 -0.48 9.74 0.83
CA ARG A 78 0.86 9.17 1.00
C ARG A 78 1.01 8.52 2.38
N LEU A 79 0.54 9.16 3.45
CA LEU A 79 0.56 8.57 4.80
C LEU A 79 -0.27 7.28 4.87
N ARG A 80 -1.48 7.29 4.31
CA ARG A 80 -2.35 6.10 4.28
C ARG A 80 -1.73 4.94 3.52
N VAL A 81 -1.01 5.20 2.42
CA VAL A 81 -0.27 4.16 1.69
C VAL A 81 0.85 3.60 2.55
N HIS A 82 1.70 4.43 3.15
CA HIS A 82 2.79 3.92 4.00
C HIS A 82 2.27 3.10 5.17
N GLU A 83 1.20 3.54 5.83
CA GLU A 83 0.60 2.80 6.92
C GLU A 83 0.02 1.46 6.46
N ASN A 84 -0.64 1.41 5.29
CA ASN A 84 -1.14 0.16 4.73
C ASN A 84 -0.02 -0.81 4.38
N VAL A 85 1.02 -0.31 3.71
CA VAL A 85 2.18 -1.12 3.31
C VAL A 85 2.89 -1.67 4.54
N LYS A 86 3.06 -0.85 5.58
CA LYS A 86 3.62 -1.27 6.87
C LYS A 86 2.77 -2.35 7.53
N ARG A 87 1.46 -2.12 7.64
CA ARG A 87 0.52 -3.03 8.31
C ARG A 87 0.42 -4.40 7.65
N TYR A 88 0.58 -4.44 6.33
CA TYR A 88 0.41 -5.66 5.53
C TYR A 88 1.71 -6.13 4.87
N ALA A 89 2.87 -5.66 5.33
CA ALA A 89 4.18 -5.93 4.74
C ALA A 89 4.41 -7.44 4.53
N ARG A 90 4.13 -8.25 5.55
CA ARG A 90 4.25 -9.72 5.50
C ARG A 90 3.33 -10.36 4.46
N ASN A 91 2.08 -9.90 4.34
CA ASN A 91 1.14 -10.42 3.33
C ASN A 91 1.59 -10.07 1.90
N TYR A 92 2.10 -8.85 1.71
CA TYR A 92 2.68 -8.45 0.43
C TYR A 92 3.93 -9.25 0.08
N ALA A 93 4.78 -9.57 1.06
CA ALA A 93 5.93 -10.45 0.85
C ALA A 93 5.49 -11.86 0.39
N TYR A 94 4.47 -12.44 1.02
CA TYR A 94 3.94 -13.75 0.58
C TYR A 94 3.36 -13.69 -0.83
N LEU A 95 2.59 -12.64 -1.17
CA LEU A 95 2.10 -12.47 -2.54
C LEU A 95 3.24 -12.30 -3.54
N PHE A 96 4.28 -11.54 -3.18
CA PHE A 96 5.44 -11.35 -4.04
C PHE A 96 6.13 -12.69 -4.32
N ILE A 97 6.37 -13.50 -3.29
CA ILE A 97 6.95 -14.84 -3.44
C ILE A 97 6.04 -15.73 -4.30
N LEU A 98 4.73 -15.73 -4.06
CA LEU A 98 3.77 -16.52 -4.85
C LEU A 98 3.75 -16.09 -6.31
N PHE A 99 3.66 -14.79 -6.57
CA PHE A 99 3.68 -14.23 -7.91
C PHE A 99 4.99 -14.58 -8.62
N PHE A 100 6.12 -14.46 -7.92
CA PHE A 100 7.42 -14.81 -8.45
C PHE A 100 7.51 -16.31 -8.76
N ALA A 101 7.05 -17.18 -7.86
CA ALA A 101 6.98 -18.62 -8.11
C ALA A 101 6.11 -18.95 -9.34
N CYS A 102 4.94 -18.30 -9.47
CA CYS A 102 4.06 -18.46 -10.63
C CYS A 102 4.74 -17.97 -11.93
N ALA A 103 5.39 -16.81 -11.91
CA ALA A 103 6.11 -16.27 -13.04
C ALA A 103 7.27 -17.18 -13.48
N LEU A 104 7.91 -17.85 -12.52
CA LEU A 104 9.03 -18.77 -12.74
C LEU A 104 8.60 -20.21 -13.05
N TYR A 105 7.30 -20.51 -13.11
CA TYR A 105 6.82 -21.89 -13.32
C TYR A 105 7.37 -22.53 -14.61
N GLN A 106 7.54 -21.75 -15.67
CA GLN A 106 8.12 -22.23 -16.95
C GLN A 106 9.66 -22.35 -16.93
N MET A 107 10.32 -21.86 -15.88
CA MET A 107 11.78 -21.92 -15.68
C MET A 107 12.12 -22.74 -14.43
N PRO A 108 12.08 -24.08 -14.51
CA PRO A 108 12.13 -24.96 -13.33
C PRO A 108 13.40 -24.80 -12.50
N ILE A 109 14.54 -24.50 -13.12
CA ILE A 109 15.81 -24.29 -12.39
C ILE A 109 15.72 -23.06 -11.47
N ALA A 110 15.15 -21.96 -11.96
CA ALA A 110 14.98 -20.74 -11.18
C ALA A 110 13.94 -20.94 -10.05
N LEU A 111 12.90 -21.72 -10.31
CA LEU A 111 11.89 -22.09 -9.31
C LEU A 111 12.50 -22.96 -8.20
N VAL A 112 13.30 -23.96 -8.55
CA VAL A 112 14.04 -24.76 -7.56
C VAL A 112 15.00 -23.87 -6.77
N GLY A 113 15.66 -22.92 -7.42
CA GLY A 113 16.49 -21.91 -6.74
C GLY A 113 15.70 -21.11 -5.70
N LEU A 114 14.52 -20.59 -6.06
CA LEU A 114 13.63 -19.87 -5.15
C LEU A 114 13.22 -20.74 -3.95
N ILE A 115 12.75 -21.97 -4.20
CA ILE A 115 12.35 -22.90 -3.14
C ILE A 115 13.54 -23.24 -2.23
N SER A 116 14.71 -23.46 -2.82
CA SER A 116 15.94 -23.79 -2.08
C SER A 116 16.37 -22.64 -1.19
N CYS A 117 16.32 -21.39 -1.67
CA CYS A 117 16.59 -20.21 -0.85
C CYS A 117 15.62 -20.10 0.34
N LEU A 118 14.32 -20.35 0.14
CA LEU A 118 13.34 -20.36 1.22
C LEU A 118 13.62 -21.48 2.23
N ALA A 119 13.94 -22.69 1.75
CA ALA A 119 14.24 -23.82 2.62
C ALA A 119 15.53 -23.60 3.44
N ILE A 120 16.57 -23.04 2.82
CA ILE A 120 17.81 -22.68 3.51
C ILE A 120 17.53 -21.61 4.58
N TRP A 121 16.69 -20.62 4.26
CA TRP A 121 16.30 -19.59 5.21
C TRP A 121 15.52 -20.16 6.40
N ASP A 122 14.56 -21.05 6.16
CA ASP A 122 13.80 -21.72 7.23
C ASP A 122 14.69 -22.62 8.08
N PHE A 123 15.63 -23.33 7.47
CA PHE A 123 16.65 -24.09 8.19
C PHE A 123 17.50 -23.15 9.06
N PHE A 124 18.00 -22.04 8.52
CA PHE A 124 18.77 -21.06 9.30
C PHE A 124 17.95 -20.52 10.48
N LYS A 125 16.68 -20.18 10.26
CA LYS A 125 15.77 -19.73 11.32
C LYS A 125 15.57 -20.79 12.41
N TYR A 126 15.34 -22.04 12.02
CA TYR A 126 15.24 -23.15 12.98
C TYR A 126 16.51 -23.32 13.83
N PHE A 127 17.69 -23.16 13.23
CA PHE A 127 18.96 -23.19 13.96
C PHE A 127 19.10 -21.97 14.87
N ASN A 128 18.72 -20.78 14.42
CA ASN A 128 18.71 -19.57 15.24
C ASN A 128 17.85 -19.74 16.50
N ASP A 129 16.62 -20.24 16.31
CA ASP A 129 15.65 -20.45 17.39
C ASP A 129 16.12 -21.55 18.35
N ARG A 130 16.68 -22.65 17.83
CA ARG A 130 17.17 -23.78 18.63
C ARG A 130 18.42 -23.43 19.45
N TRP A 131 19.36 -22.68 18.88
CA TRP A 131 20.58 -22.26 19.56
C TRP A 131 20.43 -20.95 20.35
N GLN A 132 19.27 -20.27 20.26
CA GLN A 132 19.02 -18.96 20.87
C GLN A 132 20.16 -17.97 20.60
N LEU A 133 20.63 -17.91 19.35
CA LEU A 133 21.78 -17.09 18.96
C LEU A 133 21.54 -15.59 19.22
N ASP A 134 20.28 -15.14 19.30
CA ASP A 134 19.90 -13.78 19.69
C ASP A 134 20.18 -13.44 21.17
N GLN A 135 20.29 -14.42 22.06
CA GLN A 135 20.58 -14.19 23.47
C GLN A 135 22.06 -13.93 23.77
N TYR A 136 22.96 -14.18 22.81
CA TYR A 136 24.39 -14.00 23.01
C TYR A 136 24.88 -12.67 22.40
N PRO A 137 25.19 -11.64 23.21
CA PRO A 137 25.68 -10.36 22.68
C PRO A 137 26.99 -10.48 21.87
N ILE A 138 27.76 -11.54 22.12
CA ILE A 138 29.02 -11.86 21.44
C ILE A 138 28.80 -12.26 19.98
N THR A 139 27.79 -13.07 19.66
CA THR A 139 27.51 -13.51 18.27
C THR A 139 27.09 -12.32 17.41
N ARG A 140 26.28 -11.43 17.97
CA ARG A 140 25.87 -10.18 17.31
C ARG A 140 27.06 -9.27 17.03
N GLN A 141 27.98 -9.10 17.97
CA GLN A 141 29.22 -8.34 17.76
C GLN A 141 30.15 -8.99 16.74
N CYS A 142 30.27 -10.32 16.74
CA CYS A 142 31.12 -11.04 15.79
C CYS A 142 30.56 -10.94 14.36
N LEU A 143 29.24 -11.12 14.19
CA LEU A 143 28.55 -10.95 12.91
C LEU A 143 28.66 -9.50 12.38
N LEU A 144 28.48 -8.50 13.24
CA LEU A 144 28.65 -7.10 12.84
C LEU A 144 30.08 -6.79 12.40
N ARG A 145 31.09 -7.38 13.06
CA ARG A 145 32.49 -7.23 12.65
C ARG A 145 32.81 -7.94 11.34
N LEU A 146 32.22 -9.11 11.10
CA LEU A 146 32.38 -9.84 9.85
C LEU A 146 31.67 -9.15 8.69
N ALA A 147 30.51 -8.54 8.92
CA ALA A 147 29.78 -7.79 7.91
C ALA A 147 30.39 -6.40 7.60
N GLN A 148 31.26 -5.88 8.48
CA GLN A 148 31.99 -4.63 8.26
C GLN A 148 33.33 -4.81 7.52
N TRP A 149 33.75 -6.05 7.27
CA TRP A 149 34.92 -6.39 6.47
C TRP A 149 34.54 -6.63 5.02
#